data_AF-A0A067MNG3-F1
#
_entry.id   AF-A0A067MNG3-F1
#
_cell.length_a   1.000
_cell.length_b   1.000
_cell.length_c   1.000
_cell.angle_alpha   90.00
_cell.angle_beta   90.00
_cell.angle_gamma   90.00
#
_symmetry.space_group_name_H-M   'P 1'
#
loop_
_entity.id
_entity.type
_entity.pdbx_description
1 polymer ?
#
loop_
_entity_poly.entity_id
_entity_poly.type
_entity_poly.pdbx_seq_one_letter_code
_entity_poly.pdbx_strand_id
1 'polypeptide(L)'
;VIPLIDTLHAGLTDVVADTSNHPAVRHAVQRGISALNKYYSLTDDSYIARFALLLHPTFKTDYMRHQEWPDSWIEQALSLIRQVWKADYAPRAQVPASTSTTTEPRSGGLYDFNRYRKGKRVTATSDAIDQLEAYLAQDSFHVEDPLAYWNEKRASGTSPELAQMALDYLTIPATSVDVERAFSCGRQTVSLYRHSL
;
A
#
# COMPACT_ATOMS: atom_id res chain seq x y z
N VAL A 1 7.75 -2.01 3.45
CA VAL A 1 7.81 -3.02 4.54
C VAL A 1 8.63 -4.22 4.12
N ILE A 2 8.19 -4.98 3.11
CA ILE A 2 8.89 -6.20 2.66
C ILE A 2 10.38 -5.96 2.37
N PRO A 3 10.80 -4.96 1.54
CA PRO A 3 12.22 -4.77 1.27
C PRO A 3 13.08 -4.41 2.47
N LEU A 4 12.50 -3.71 3.45
CA LEU A 4 13.21 -3.38 4.68
C LEU A 4 13.45 -4.65 5.52
N ILE A 5 12.44 -5.52 5.61
CA ILE A 5 12.57 -6.79 6.34
C ILE A 5 13.60 -7.68 5.65
N ASP A 6 13.58 -7.77 4.32
CA ASP A 6 14.53 -8.59 3.56
C ASP A 6 15.97 -8.11 3.76
N THR A 7 16.21 -6.79 3.72
CA THR A 7 17.54 -6.22 4.02
C THR A 7 17.98 -6.51 5.46
N LEU A 8 17.08 -6.38 6.44
CA LEU A 8 17.37 -6.70 7.84
C LEU A 8 17.68 -8.19 8.00
N HIS A 9 16.91 -9.06 7.36
CA HIS A 9 17.10 -10.51 7.41
C HIS A 9 18.45 -10.91 6.83
N ALA A 10 18.83 -10.34 5.67
CA ALA A 10 20.14 -10.57 5.06
C ALA A 10 21.28 -10.17 6.01
N GLY A 11 21.25 -8.95 6.56
CA GLY A 11 22.29 -8.49 7.48
C GLY A 11 22.39 -9.30 8.77
N LEU A 12 21.25 -9.75 9.34
CA LEU A 12 21.26 -10.62 10.52
C LEU A 12 21.80 -12.02 10.18
N THR A 13 21.54 -12.53 8.98
CA THR A 13 22.06 -13.82 8.52
C THR A 13 23.59 -13.78 8.41
N ASP A 14 24.15 -12.69 7.89
CA ASP A 14 25.60 -12.49 7.81
C ASP A 14 26.26 -12.53 9.20
N VAL A 15 25.65 -11.88 10.20
CA VAL A 15 26.14 -11.89 11.59
C VAL A 15 26.13 -13.30 12.19
N VAL A 16 25.12 -14.11 11.88
CA VAL A 16 25.03 -15.51 12.34
C VAL A 16 26.07 -16.39 11.66
N ALA A 17 26.34 -16.14 10.37
CA ALA A 17 27.32 -16.89 9.58
C ALA A 17 28.76 -16.58 10.01
N ASP A 18 29.03 -15.35 10.43
CA ASP A 18 30.37 -14.92 10.87
C ASP A 18 30.79 -15.59 12.20
N THR A 19 31.74 -16.52 12.10
CA THR A 19 32.29 -17.28 13.24
C THR A 19 33.25 -16.48 14.11
N SER A 20 33.65 -15.27 13.69
CA SER A 20 34.44 -14.36 14.53
C SER A 20 33.58 -13.74 15.65
N ASN A 21 32.26 -13.68 15.45
CA ASN A 21 31.32 -13.22 16.46
C ASN A 21 31.21 -14.21 17.63
N HIS A 22 31.10 -13.65 18.84
CA HIS A 22 30.91 -14.45 20.04
C HIS A 22 29.66 -15.34 19.93
N PRO A 23 29.68 -16.62 20.36
CA PRO A 23 28.53 -17.52 20.24
C PRO A 23 27.22 -16.97 20.82
N ALA A 24 27.29 -16.24 21.94
CA ALA A 24 26.12 -15.59 22.52
C ALA A 24 25.48 -14.54 21.59
N VAL A 25 26.28 -13.78 20.84
CA VAL A 25 25.77 -12.80 19.85
C VAL A 25 25.05 -13.53 18.73
N ARG A 26 25.68 -14.57 18.19
CA ARG A 26 25.09 -15.39 17.11
C ARG A 26 23.77 -16.02 17.54
N HIS A 27 23.70 -16.58 18.75
CA HIS A 27 22.45 -17.13 19.29
C HIS A 27 21.38 -16.06 19.54
N ALA A 28 21.75 -14.87 20.03
CA ALA A 28 20.82 -13.77 20.19
C ALA A 28 20.25 -13.31 18.84
N VAL A 29 21.10 -13.20 17.81
CA VAL A 29 20.68 -12.84 16.45
C VAL A 29 19.77 -13.90 15.84
N GLN A 30 20.06 -15.20 16.02
CA GLN A 30 19.16 -16.28 15.59
C GLN A 30 17.75 -16.16 16.19
N ARG A 31 17.64 -15.74 17.45
CA ARG A 31 16.33 -15.45 18.07
C ARG A 31 15.67 -14.21 17.46
N GLY A 32 16.47 -13.19 17.13
CA GLY A 32 16.01 -12.01 16.40
C GLY A 32 15.44 -12.34 15.02
N ILE A 33 16.13 -13.18 14.25
CA ILE A 33 15.65 -13.69 12.95
C ILE A 33 14.33 -14.45 13.13
N SER A 34 14.22 -15.29 14.16
CA SER A 34 12.98 -16.02 14.45
C SER A 34 11.80 -15.08 14.74
N ALA A 35 12.05 -13.97 15.46
CA ALA A 35 11.05 -12.94 15.68
C ALA A 35 10.71 -12.20 14.39
N LEU A 36 11.71 -11.86 13.56
CA LEU A 36 11.51 -11.19 12.28
C LEU A 36 10.65 -12.03 11.33
N ASN A 37 10.94 -13.32 11.20
CA ASN A 37 10.20 -14.25 10.35
C ASN A 37 8.73 -14.37 10.78
N LYS A 38 8.46 -14.36 12.09
CA LYS A 38 7.09 -14.33 12.61
C LYS A 38 6.31 -13.09 12.14
N TYR A 39 6.94 -11.92 12.08
CA TYR A 39 6.26 -10.71 11.61
C TYR A 39 6.20 -10.64 10.08
N TYR A 40 7.22 -11.18 9.39
CA TYR A 40 7.20 -11.31 7.93
C TYR A 40 6.00 -12.15 7.47
N SER A 41 5.72 -13.29 8.12
CA SER A 41 4.57 -14.12 7.76
C SER A 41 3.23 -13.40 7.92
N LEU A 42 3.12 -12.41 8.81
CA LEU A 42 1.89 -11.61 8.93
C LEU A 42 1.69 -10.65 7.76
N THR A 43 2.74 -10.33 7.00
CA THR A 43 2.59 -9.54 5.76
C THR A 43 1.87 -10.33 4.68
N ASP A 44 1.81 -11.65 4.78
CA ASP A 44 1.05 -12.51 3.86
C ASP A 44 -0.46 -12.53 4.15
N ASP A 45 -0.88 -12.14 5.36
CA ASP A 45 -2.30 -12.09 5.75
C ASP A 45 -3.09 -11.01 5.01
N SER A 46 -2.39 -10.06 4.37
CA SER A 46 -2.99 -8.96 3.62
C SER A 46 -2.26 -8.69 2.31
N TYR A 47 -3.02 -8.40 1.26
CA TYR A 47 -2.48 -8.01 -0.04
C TYR A 47 -1.86 -6.60 -0.05
N ILE A 48 -2.04 -5.80 1.02
CA ILE A 48 -1.59 -4.39 1.09
C ILE A 48 -0.08 -4.27 0.83
N ALA A 49 0.76 -5.09 1.48
CA ALA A 49 2.20 -5.00 1.32
C ALA A 49 2.65 -5.37 -0.11
N ARG A 50 1.97 -6.33 -0.74
CA ARG A 50 2.24 -6.74 -2.13
C ARG A 50 1.78 -5.67 -3.12
N PHE A 51 0.65 -5.01 -2.86
CA PHE A 51 0.19 -3.90 -3.69
C PHE A 51 1.12 -2.70 -3.58
N ALA A 52 1.62 -2.39 -2.39
CA ALA A 52 2.63 -1.35 -2.21
C ALA A 52 3.89 -1.64 -3.03
N LEU A 53 4.36 -2.90 -3.10
CA LEU A 53 5.45 -3.29 -4.00
C LEU A 53 5.10 -3.07 -5.48
N LEU A 54 3.92 -3.53 -5.90
CA LEU A 54 3.47 -3.43 -7.30
C LEU A 54 3.29 -2.00 -7.76
N LEU A 55 2.81 -1.11 -6.89
CA LEU A 55 2.57 0.31 -7.17
C LEU A 55 3.81 1.19 -6.92
N HIS A 56 4.92 0.62 -6.43
CA HIS A 56 6.18 1.33 -6.29
C HIS A 56 7.00 1.22 -7.58
N PRO A 57 7.32 2.34 -8.28
CA PRO A 57 7.98 2.30 -9.58
C PRO A 57 9.31 1.53 -9.62
N THR A 58 10.06 1.54 -8.51
CA THR A 58 11.35 0.84 -8.38
C THR A 58 11.24 -0.66 -8.16
N PHE A 59 10.13 -1.15 -7.62
CA PHE A 59 10.04 -2.55 -7.22
C PHE A 59 9.23 -3.36 -8.23
N LYS A 60 7.93 -3.06 -8.37
CA LYS A 60 7.00 -3.79 -9.23
C LYS A 60 7.16 -5.31 -9.10
N THR A 61 6.95 -6.04 -10.19
CA THR A 61 7.20 -7.49 -10.27
C THR A 61 8.68 -7.84 -10.27
N ASP A 62 9.55 -6.91 -10.67
CA ASP A 62 10.98 -7.17 -10.83
C ASP A 62 11.62 -7.47 -9.47
N TYR A 63 11.21 -6.75 -8.44
CA TYR A 63 11.60 -7.04 -7.06
C TYR A 63 11.17 -8.44 -6.62
N MET A 64 9.92 -8.83 -6.88
CA MET A 64 9.40 -10.14 -6.47
C MET A 64 10.16 -11.28 -7.16
N ARG A 65 10.45 -11.13 -8.46
CA ARG A 65 11.27 -12.10 -9.22
C ARG A 65 12.69 -12.16 -8.71
N HIS A 66 13.30 -11.02 -8.38
CA HIS A 66 14.64 -10.95 -7.82
C HIS A 66 14.72 -11.62 -6.43
N GLN A 67 13.66 -11.55 -5.64
CA GLN A 67 13.53 -12.29 -4.38
C GLN A 67 13.08 -13.74 -4.57
N GLU A 68 13.08 -14.25 -5.81
CA GLU A 68 12.75 -15.64 -6.16
C GLU A 68 11.36 -16.07 -5.68
N TRP A 69 10.40 -15.14 -5.66
CA TRP A 69 9.02 -15.47 -5.31
C TRP A 69 8.43 -16.47 -6.31
N PRO A 70 7.62 -17.45 -5.85
CA PRO A 70 6.94 -18.36 -6.77
C PRO A 70 6.08 -17.60 -7.79
N ASP A 71 6.16 -17.98 -9.07
CA ASP A 71 5.39 -17.31 -10.13
C ASP A 71 3.89 -17.25 -9.80
N SER A 72 3.34 -18.32 -9.24
CA SER A 72 1.94 -18.37 -8.77
C SER A 72 1.58 -17.28 -7.76
N TRP A 73 2.52 -16.85 -6.91
CA TRP A 73 2.30 -15.79 -5.93
C TRP A 73 2.31 -14.42 -6.59
N ILE A 74 3.20 -14.22 -7.56
CA ILE A 74 3.27 -13.00 -8.37
C ILE A 74 1.97 -12.86 -9.18
N GLU A 75 1.55 -13.94 -9.85
CA GLU A 75 0.29 -14.01 -10.58
C GLU A 75 -0.93 -13.75 -9.68
N GLN A 76 -0.93 -14.31 -8.47
CA GLN A 76 -1.99 -14.04 -7.49
C GLN A 76 -2.04 -12.55 -7.14
N ALA A 77 -0.91 -11.92 -6.84
CA ALA A 77 -0.84 -10.50 -6.52
C ALA A 77 -1.33 -9.62 -7.70
N LEU A 78 -0.91 -9.96 -8.92
CA LEU A 78 -1.36 -9.29 -10.14
C LEU A 78 -2.87 -9.48 -10.39
N SER A 79 -3.42 -10.66 -10.13
CA SER A 79 -4.85 -10.91 -10.29
C SER A 79 -5.68 -10.10 -9.29
N LEU A 80 -5.23 -10.03 -8.03
CA LEU A 80 -5.90 -9.30 -6.96
C LEU A 80 -5.87 -7.78 -7.22
N ILE A 81 -4.72 -7.22 -7.62
CA ILE A 81 -4.62 -5.78 -7.88
C ILE A 81 -5.51 -5.38 -9.07
N ARG A 82 -5.57 -6.21 -10.12
CA ARG A 82 -6.47 -6.02 -11.26
C ARG A 82 -7.94 -6.08 -10.85
N GLN A 83 -8.30 -6.99 -9.94
CA GLN A 83 -9.66 -7.11 -9.43
C GLN A 83 -10.06 -5.85 -8.65
N VAL A 84 -9.21 -5.38 -7.74
CA VAL A 84 -9.45 -4.17 -6.95
C VAL A 84 -9.51 -2.93 -7.84
N TRP A 85 -8.57 -2.80 -8.79
CA TRP A 85 -8.58 -1.74 -9.80
C TRP A 85 -9.92 -1.66 -10.51
N LYS A 86 -10.38 -2.77 -11.10
CA LYS A 86 -11.66 -2.84 -11.82
C LYS A 86 -12.87 -2.56 -10.94
N ALA A 87 -12.80 -2.91 -9.66
CA ALA A 87 -13.91 -2.75 -8.73
C ALA A 87 -14.07 -1.30 -8.24
N ASP A 88 -12.95 -0.67 -7.87
CA ASP A 88 -12.96 0.51 -7.01
C ASP A 88 -12.34 1.76 -7.66
N TYR A 89 -11.49 1.61 -8.68
CA TYR A 89 -10.69 2.71 -9.23
C TYR A 89 -10.89 2.97 -10.73
N ALA A 90 -11.11 1.94 -11.53
CA ALA A 90 -11.17 2.07 -12.98
C ALA A 90 -12.28 3.06 -13.41
N PRO A 91 -11.99 4.01 -14.33
CA PRO A 91 -12.99 4.94 -14.84
C PRO A 91 -14.26 4.24 -15.31
N ARG A 92 -15.41 4.70 -14.81
CA ARG A 92 -16.71 4.20 -15.24
C ARG A 92 -17.12 4.89 -16.53
N ALA A 93 -17.59 4.13 -17.52
CA ALA A 93 -18.19 4.70 -18.74
C ALA A 93 -19.31 5.67 -18.35
N GLN A 94 -19.14 6.96 -18.66
CA GLN A 94 -20.24 7.91 -18.54
C GLN A 94 -21.21 7.63 -19.68
N VAL A 95 -22.39 7.08 -19.36
CA VAL A 95 -23.54 7.17 -20.28
C VAL A 95 -23.94 8.65 -20.31
N PRO A 96 -24.09 9.29 -21.48
CA PRO A 96 -24.48 10.70 -21.52
C PRO A 96 -25.84 10.87 -20.85
N ALA A 97 -25.85 11.45 -19.66
CA ALA A 97 -27.07 11.72 -18.92
C ALA A 97 -27.74 12.96 -19.51
N SER A 98 -28.94 12.77 -20.06
CA SER A 98 -29.84 13.88 -20.38
C SER A 98 -30.10 14.72 -19.12
N THR A 99 -29.91 16.02 -19.24
CA THR A 99 -30.08 17.02 -18.20
C THR A 99 -31.50 16.96 -17.64
N SER A 100 -31.64 16.67 -16.35
CA SER A 100 -32.87 16.99 -15.60
C SER A 100 -32.48 17.62 -14.26
N THR A 101 -32.66 18.93 -14.22
CA THR A 101 -32.53 19.79 -13.04
C THR A 101 -33.69 19.50 -12.10
N THR A 102 -33.44 19.15 -10.84
CA THR A 102 -34.41 19.35 -9.75
C THR A 102 -33.69 19.54 -8.42
N THR A 103 -34.11 20.57 -7.70
CA THR A 103 -33.48 21.21 -6.54
C THR A 103 -34.08 20.71 -5.21
N GLU A 104 -33.22 20.27 -4.28
CA GLU A 104 -33.33 20.25 -2.77
C GLU A 104 -34.48 19.45 -2.08
N PRO A 105 -34.41 19.12 -0.76
CA PRO A 105 -33.48 19.57 0.29
C PRO A 105 -32.79 18.48 1.16
N ARG A 106 -31.83 18.97 1.96
CA ARG A 106 -30.99 18.29 2.98
C ARG A 106 -31.78 17.68 4.14
N SER A 107 -31.54 16.39 4.43
CA SER A 107 -31.43 15.85 5.81
C SER A 107 -30.87 14.42 5.79
N GLY A 108 -29.70 14.18 6.39
CA GLY A 108 -29.08 12.85 6.48
C GLY A 108 -27.87 12.90 7.40
N GLY A 109 -27.93 12.18 8.52
CA GLY A 109 -27.01 12.26 9.65
C GLY A 109 -25.53 11.97 9.35
N LEU A 110 -24.68 12.44 10.26
CA LEU A 110 -23.23 12.61 10.15
C LEU A 110 -22.40 11.31 10.01
N TYR A 111 -23.02 10.14 9.91
CA TYR A 111 -22.33 8.84 9.82
C TYR A 111 -23.20 7.81 9.07
N ASP A 112 -23.21 7.87 7.75
CA ASP A 112 -23.76 6.80 6.91
C ASP A 112 -22.68 6.28 5.94
N PHE A 113 -21.82 5.41 6.47
CA PHE A 113 -20.74 4.74 5.73
C PHE A 113 -21.27 3.79 4.64
N ASN A 114 -22.55 3.41 4.69
CA ASN A 114 -23.16 2.41 3.80
C ASN A 114 -23.78 3.00 2.52
N ARG A 115 -23.93 4.32 2.42
CA ARG A 115 -24.49 4.98 1.24
C ARG A 115 -23.50 5.04 0.05
N TYR A 116 -22.20 4.98 0.31
CA TYR A 116 -21.15 5.10 -0.71
C TYR A 116 -21.04 3.88 -1.64
N ARG A 117 -21.54 2.70 -1.20
CA ARG A 117 -21.27 1.43 -1.89
C ARG A 117 -22.36 0.99 -2.87
N LYS A 118 -23.51 1.67 -2.92
CA LYS A 118 -24.70 1.18 -3.66
C LYS A 118 -25.05 2.06 -4.86
N GLY A 119 -24.25 1.95 -5.92
CA GLY A 119 -24.52 2.54 -7.22
C GLY A 119 -24.32 1.54 -8.37
N LYS A 120 -25.43 0.89 -8.76
CA LYS A 120 -25.68 0.10 -10.00
C LYS A 120 -24.45 -0.15 -10.89
N ARG A 121 -23.97 -1.40 -10.92
CA ARG A 121 -22.81 -1.89 -11.68
C ARG A 121 -23.04 -1.81 -13.19
N VAL A 122 -22.19 -1.05 -13.87
CA VAL A 122 -21.97 -1.09 -15.34
C VAL A 122 -20.45 -1.16 -15.57
N THR A 123 -20.08 -1.82 -16.66
CA THR A 123 -18.73 -2.23 -17.07
C THR A 123 -17.76 -1.06 -17.30
N ALA A 124 -16.49 -1.26 -16.92
CA ALA A 124 -15.38 -0.34 -17.15
C ALA A 124 -15.11 -0.15 -18.67
N THR A 125 -14.59 1.02 -19.06
CA THR A 125 -14.16 1.27 -20.45
C THR A 125 -12.84 0.55 -20.77
N SER A 126 -12.58 0.26 -22.05
CA SER A 126 -11.32 -0.38 -22.48
C SER A 126 -10.09 0.45 -22.12
N ASP A 127 -10.15 1.77 -22.35
CA ASP A 127 -9.05 2.72 -22.04
C ASP A 127 -8.72 2.82 -20.54
N ALA A 128 -9.68 2.50 -19.67
CA ALA A 128 -9.51 2.47 -18.21
C ALA A 128 -8.82 1.20 -17.71
N ILE A 129 -9.01 0.08 -18.40
CA ILE A 129 -8.26 -1.16 -18.13
C ILE A 129 -6.80 -0.96 -18.55
N ASP A 130 -6.57 -0.12 -19.56
CA ASP A 130 -5.25 0.11 -20.15
C ASP A 130 -4.26 0.82 -19.21
N GLN A 131 -4.70 1.71 -18.30
CA GLN A 131 -3.77 2.47 -17.43
C GLN A 131 -2.94 1.57 -16.51
N LEU A 132 -3.58 0.63 -15.80
CA LEU A 132 -2.90 -0.28 -14.88
C LEU A 132 -1.98 -1.22 -15.65
N GLU A 133 -2.44 -1.79 -16.76
CA GLU A 133 -1.62 -2.70 -17.57
C GLU A 133 -0.44 -1.97 -18.21
N ALA A 134 -0.62 -0.75 -18.74
CA ALA A 134 0.46 0.07 -19.26
C ALA A 134 1.53 0.38 -18.20
N TYR A 135 1.11 0.65 -16.96
CA TYR A 135 2.05 0.85 -15.86
C TYR A 135 2.77 -0.45 -15.45
N LEU A 136 2.05 -1.57 -15.38
CA LEU A 136 2.64 -2.87 -15.03
C LEU A 136 3.58 -3.40 -16.12
N ALA A 137 3.33 -3.04 -17.38
CA ALA A 137 4.18 -3.37 -18.53
C ALA A 137 5.40 -2.47 -18.67
N GLN A 138 5.37 -1.26 -18.11
CA GLN A 138 6.52 -0.38 -18.07
C GLN A 138 7.60 -0.97 -17.16
N ASP A 139 8.86 -0.96 -17.62
CA ASP A 139 10.02 -1.37 -16.82
C ASP A 139 10.06 -0.67 -15.45
N SER A 140 10.62 -1.36 -14.45
CA SER A 140 10.90 -0.73 -13.16
C SER A 140 11.99 0.34 -13.31
N PHE A 141 11.87 1.42 -12.55
CA PHE A 141 12.87 2.48 -12.52
C PHE A 141 13.01 3.07 -11.12
N HIS A 142 14.22 3.50 -10.80
CA HIS A 142 14.52 4.06 -9.50
C HIS A 142 13.78 5.39 -9.29
N VAL A 143 13.11 5.50 -8.15
CA VAL A 143 12.44 6.71 -7.67
C VAL A 143 12.77 6.85 -6.20
N GLU A 144 13.28 8.02 -5.79
CA GLU A 144 13.56 8.30 -4.38
C GLU A 144 12.28 8.45 -3.55
N ASP A 145 11.33 9.24 -4.05
CA ASP A 145 10.04 9.47 -3.40
C ASP A 145 8.88 8.98 -4.28
N PRO A 146 8.35 7.77 -4.03
CA PRO A 146 7.22 7.23 -4.80
C PRO A 146 5.95 8.06 -4.61
N LEU A 147 5.75 8.72 -3.46
CA LEU A 147 4.56 9.54 -3.22
C LEU A 147 4.63 10.84 -4.03
N ALA A 148 5.80 11.46 -4.12
CA ALA A 148 6.01 12.62 -4.99
C ALA A 148 5.73 12.27 -6.46
N TYR A 149 6.27 11.13 -6.94
CA TYR A 149 6.02 10.63 -8.29
C TYR A 149 4.53 10.48 -8.61
N TRP A 150 3.77 9.85 -7.71
CA TRP A 150 2.34 9.63 -7.93
C TRP A 150 1.52 10.92 -7.82
N ASN A 151 1.90 11.85 -6.94
CA ASN A 151 1.28 13.17 -6.88
C ASN A 151 1.50 13.98 -8.17
N GLU A 152 2.70 13.93 -8.76
CA GLU A 152 2.99 14.58 -10.03
C GLU A 152 2.20 13.96 -11.20
N LYS A 153 2.15 12.62 -11.28
CA LYS A 153 1.31 11.88 -12.24
C LYS A 153 -0.16 12.29 -12.13
N ARG A 154 -0.68 12.42 -10.90
CA ARG A 154 -2.04 12.88 -10.66
C ARG A 154 -2.25 14.33 -11.10
N ALA A 155 -1.33 15.22 -10.76
CA ALA A 155 -1.42 16.66 -11.07
C ALA A 155 -1.32 16.95 -12.58
N SER A 156 -0.49 16.20 -13.30
CA SER A 156 -0.35 16.27 -14.76
C SER A 156 -1.56 15.71 -15.53
N GLY A 157 -2.52 15.08 -14.85
CA GLY A 157 -3.67 14.44 -15.49
C GLY A 157 -3.32 13.15 -16.23
N THR A 158 -2.11 12.63 -16.07
CA THR A 158 -1.68 11.38 -16.71
C THR A 158 -2.04 10.21 -15.80
N SER A 159 -3.05 9.43 -16.16
CA SER A 159 -3.56 8.29 -15.38
C SER A 159 -3.99 8.66 -13.93
N PRO A 160 -4.91 9.62 -13.77
CA PRO A 160 -5.25 10.18 -12.45
C PRO A 160 -5.89 9.15 -11.51
N GLU A 161 -6.62 8.17 -12.04
CA GLU A 161 -7.23 7.10 -11.25
C GLU A 161 -6.19 6.10 -10.72
N LEU A 162 -5.19 5.76 -11.53
CA LEU A 162 -4.08 4.91 -11.11
C LEU A 162 -3.25 5.60 -10.05
N ALA A 163 -2.99 6.89 -10.23
CA ALA A 163 -2.29 7.68 -9.24
C ALA A 163 -3.05 7.75 -7.90
N GLN A 164 -4.39 7.87 -7.92
CA GLN A 164 -5.19 7.78 -6.70
C GLN A 164 -5.04 6.42 -6.01
N MET A 165 -5.12 5.32 -6.75
CA MET A 165 -4.92 3.98 -6.17
C MET A 165 -3.53 3.84 -5.54
N ALA A 166 -2.49 4.27 -6.24
CA ALA A 166 -1.13 4.22 -5.73
C ALA A 166 -0.99 5.02 -4.44
N LEU A 167 -1.53 6.24 -4.39
CA LEU A 167 -1.49 7.07 -3.19
C LEU A 167 -2.26 6.42 -2.02
N ASP A 168 -3.44 5.84 -2.27
CA ASP A 168 -4.23 5.19 -1.22
C ASP A 168 -3.48 4.02 -0.57
N TYR A 169 -2.74 3.22 -1.35
CA TYR A 169 -1.98 2.08 -0.82
C TYR A 169 -0.62 2.46 -0.26
N LEU A 170 0.10 3.39 -0.89
CA LEU A 170 1.46 3.77 -0.46
C LEU A 170 1.48 4.68 0.76
N THR A 171 0.38 5.38 1.04
CA THR A 171 0.26 6.23 2.25
C THR A 171 -0.17 5.44 3.49
N ILE A 172 -0.51 4.15 3.35
CA ILE A 172 -0.83 3.29 4.50
C ILE A 172 0.42 3.18 5.37
N PRO A 173 0.37 3.62 6.64
CA PRO A 173 1.53 3.55 7.51
C PRO A 173 1.90 2.08 7.77
N ALA A 174 3.19 1.78 7.66
CA ALA A 174 3.73 0.45 7.92
C ALA A 174 3.54 -0.01 9.38
N THR A 175 3.46 0.93 10.31
CA THR A 175 3.34 0.67 11.75
C THR A 175 2.49 1.75 12.42
N SER A 176 1.93 1.44 13.59
CA SER A 176 1.26 2.44 14.46
C SER A 176 2.23 3.37 15.20
N VAL A 177 3.56 3.20 15.02
CA VAL A 177 4.56 3.90 15.83
C VAL A 177 4.45 5.42 15.70
N ASP A 178 4.18 5.96 14.51
CA ASP A 178 4.02 7.41 14.34
C ASP A 178 2.82 7.96 15.12
N VAL A 179 1.73 7.20 15.15
CA VAL A 179 0.53 7.50 15.94
C VAL A 179 0.83 7.39 17.44
N GLU A 180 1.55 6.34 17.85
CA GLU A 180 1.97 6.14 19.24
C GLU A 180 2.92 7.24 19.72
N ARG A 181 3.82 7.73 18.86
CA ARG A 181 4.69 8.87 19.16
C ARG A 181 3.87 10.14 19.35
N ALA A 182 2.90 10.40 18.47
CA ALA A 182 1.99 11.54 18.62
C ALA A 182 1.20 11.47 19.94
N PHE A 183 0.67 10.31 20.31
CA PHE A 183 -0.01 10.11 21.60
C PHE A 183 0.93 10.21 22.81
N SER A 184 2.16 9.73 22.69
CA SER A 184 3.18 9.83 23.75
C SER A 184 3.55 11.29 24.01
N CYS A 185 3.68 12.10 22.95
CA CYS A 185 3.84 13.55 23.06
C CYS A 185 2.59 14.21 23.66
N GLY A 186 1.39 13.82 23.22
CA GLY A 186 0.13 14.33 23.75
C GLY A 186 -0.03 14.11 25.26
N ARG A 187 0.48 12.98 25.79
CA ARG A 187 0.51 12.70 27.25
C ARG A 187 1.35 13.72 28.03
N GLN A 188 2.35 14.34 27.42
CA GLN A 188 3.13 15.40 28.08
C GLN A 188 2.35 16.73 28.13
N THR A 189 1.41 16.94 27.21
CA THR A 189 0.56 18.15 27.17
C THR A 189 -0.71 17.98 28.00
N VAL A 190 -1.33 16.80 27.98
CA VAL A 190 -2.52 16.48 28.78
C VAL A 190 -2.06 15.86 30.10
N SER A 191 -1.81 16.71 31.11
CA SER A 191 -1.53 16.21 32.46
C SER A 191 -2.79 15.59 33.07
N LEU A 192 -2.63 14.55 33.91
CA LEU A 192 -3.73 13.91 34.63
C LEU A 192 -4.53 14.85 35.57
N TYR A 193 -4.03 16.06 35.86
CA TYR A 193 -4.58 16.92 36.92
C TYR A 193 -4.77 18.39 36.59
N ARG A 194 -4.38 18.90 35.41
CA ARG A 194 -4.70 20.27 34.99
C ARG A 194 -5.00 20.31 33.50
N HIS A 195 -6.23 20.72 33.22
CA HIS A 195 -6.82 21.03 31.92
C HIS A 195 -6.92 19.85 30.94
N SER A 196 -8.04 19.12 31.05
CA SER A 196 -8.74 18.60 29.88
C SER A 196 -8.95 19.78 28.92
N LEU A 197 -8.47 19.64 27.68
CA LEU A 197 -8.94 20.47 26.58
C LEU A 197 -10.41 20.19 26.28
#